data_AF-A0A6A3WEV3-F1
#
_entry.id   AF-A0A6A3WEV3-F1
#
_cell.length_a   1.000
_cell.length_b   1.000
_cell.length_c   1.000
_cell.angle_alpha   90.00
_cell.angle_beta   90.00
_cell.angle_gamma   90.00
#
_symmetry.space_group_name_H-M   'P 1'
#
loop_
_entity.id
_entity.type
_entity.pdbx_description
1 polymer ?
#
loop_
_entity_poly.entity_id
_entity_poly.type
_entity_poly.pdbx_seq_one_letter_code
_entity_poly.pdbx_strand_id
1 'polypeptide(L)'
;MFLSPTYMLSLVGNRIETIPALGMLPAGVVIPELELTANPLKELPATLMEPTALILSMNVQHTLLTNMPEWVKTNTQVVWAYGTPFCATPMTDPTFAERVVCFERLTGQNLILPVYLFDALYPYEK
;
A
#
# COMPACT_ATOMS: atom_id res chain seq x y z
N MET A 1 10.81 -19.15 0.43
CA MET A 1 10.45 -17.79 0.89
C MET A 1 11.73 -17.00 1.03
N PHE A 2 11.94 -15.98 0.19
CA PHE A 2 13.12 -15.13 0.26
C PHE A 2 12.73 -13.86 1.01
N LEU A 3 13.18 -13.70 2.24
CA LEU A 3 12.95 -12.45 2.96
C LEU A 3 13.92 -11.40 2.39
N SER A 4 13.42 -10.20 2.10
CA SER A 4 14.31 -9.07 1.85
C SER A 4 15.28 -8.94 3.04
N PRO A 5 16.60 -8.76 2.81
CA PRO A 5 17.54 -8.51 3.90
C PRO A 5 17.29 -7.15 4.58
N THR A 6 16.51 -6.27 3.93
CA THR A 6 16.06 -4.99 4.48
C THR A 6 14.61 -5.09 4.96
N TYR A 7 14.37 -4.66 6.19
CA TYR A 7 13.02 -4.58 6.78
C TYR A 7 12.16 -3.52 6.07
N MET A 8 12.76 -2.38 5.73
CA MET A 8 12.11 -1.26 5.07
C MET A 8 12.87 -0.87 3.81
N LEU A 9 12.14 -0.72 2.69
CA LEU A 9 12.62 -0.08 1.47
C LEU A 9 11.94 1.30 1.37
N SER A 10 12.72 2.37 1.52
CA SER A 10 12.18 3.74 1.51
C SER A 10 12.65 4.54 0.32
N LEU A 11 11.68 5.12 -0.39
CA LEU A 11 11.82 5.98 -1.56
C LEU A 11 10.99 7.27 -1.37
N VAL A 12 10.78 7.70 -0.12
CA VAL A 12 9.96 8.87 0.23
C VAL A 12 10.51 10.16 -0.40
N GLY A 13 9.62 11.03 -0.88
CA GLY A 13 9.96 12.38 -1.31
C GLY A 13 10.77 12.46 -2.60
N ASN A 14 10.68 11.44 -3.46
CA ASN A 14 11.33 11.42 -4.77
C ASN A 14 10.39 11.93 -5.88
N ARG A 15 10.79 11.76 -7.14
CA ARG A 15 10.01 12.13 -8.33
C ARG A 15 9.51 10.91 -9.11
N ILE A 16 9.17 9.84 -8.41
CA ILE A 16 8.74 8.58 -9.02
C ILE A 16 7.30 8.75 -9.52
N GLU A 17 7.13 8.84 -10.84
CA GLU A 17 5.80 8.90 -11.47
C GLU A 17 5.22 7.51 -11.75
N THR A 18 6.09 6.54 -11.99
CA THR A 18 5.74 5.17 -12.36
C THR A 18 6.70 4.21 -11.69
N ILE A 19 6.19 3.10 -11.15
CA ILE A 19 7.03 1.95 -10.84
C ILE A 19 7.26 1.22 -12.16
N PRO A 20 8.50 1.10 -12.66
CA PRO A 20 8.73 0.45 -13.94
C PRO A 20 8.21 -0.98 -13.88
N ALA A 21 7.55 -1.43 -14.94
CA ALA A 21 7.14 -2.84 -15.10
C ALA A 21 8.35 -3.81 -15.25
N LEU A 22 9.57 -3.35 -14.95
CA LEU A 22 10.81 -4.08 -15.15
C LEU A 22 11.16 -4.89 -13.90
N GLY A 23 11.13 -6.21 -14.06
CA GLY A 23 11.73 -7.17 -13.14
C GLY A 23 10.79 -7.60 -12.04
N MET A 24 10.11 -8.72 -12.31
CA MET A 24 9.43 -9.56 -11.33
C MET A 24 10.26 -9.57 -10.05
N LEU A 25 9.70 -9.03 -8.98
CA LEU A 25 10.16 -9.31 -7.63
C LEU A 25 10.46 -10.82 -7.56
N PRO A 26 11.65 -11.25 -7.08
CA PRO A 26 12.00 -12.67 -7.11
C PRO A 26 10.86 -13.51 -6.55
N ALA A 27 10.53 -14.63 -7.19
CA ALA A 27 9.40 -15.44 -6.77
C ALA A 27 9.46 -15.75 -5.26
N GLY A 28 8.39 -15.44 -4.54
CA GLY A 28 8.29 -15.62 -3.11
C GLY A 28 9.11 -14.64 -2.27
N VAL A 29 9.48 -13.48 -2.82
CA VAL A 29 10.05 -12.39 -2.03
C VAL A 29 8.99 -11.76 -1.14
N VAL A 30 9.37 -11.46 0.09
CA VAL A 30 8.53 -10.71 1.03
C VAL A 30 9.25 -9.42 1.39
N ILE A 31 8.61 -8.29 1.08
CA ILE A 31 9.02 -6.96 1.51
C ILE A 31 8.15 -6.60 2.72
N PRO A 32 8.71 -6.47 3.93
CA PRO A 32 7.91 -6.12 5.10
C PRO A 32 7.30 -4.72 4.97
N GLU A 33 8.08 -3.75 4.52
CA GLU A 33 7.66 -2.36 4.43
C GLU A 33 8.21 -1.65 3.18
N LEU A 34 7.32 -1.04 2.39
CA LEU A 34 7.65 -0.21 1.23
C LEU A 34 7.10 1.21 1.42
N GLU A 35 7.99 2.21 1.48
CA GLU A 35 7.62 3.61 1.61
C GLU A 35 7.80 4.36 0.28
N LEU A 36 6.69 4.82 -0.30
CA LEU A 36 6.60 5.59 -1.54
C LEU A 36 5.96 6.97 -1.32
N THR A 37 5.78 7.37 -0.07
CA THR A 37 5.15 8.64 0.33
C THR A 37 5.72 9.85 -0.41
N ALA A 38 4.85 10.80 -0.75
CA ALA A 38 5.23 12.06 -1.38
C ALA A 38 6.01 11.89 -2.70
N ASN A 39 5.58 10.94 -3.53
CA ASN A 39 6.00 10.79 -4.92
C ASN A 39 4.82 11.12 -5.86
N PRO A 40 5.05 11.63 -7.08
CA PRO A 40 3.99 11.84 -8.08
C PRO A 40 3.49 10.54 -8.73
N LEU A 41 3.42 9.44 -7.98
CA LEU A 41 3.09 8.11 -8.47
C LEU A 41 1.64 8.04 -8.94
N LYS A 42 1.44 7.67 -10.21
CA LYS A 42 0.11 7.68 -10.87
C LYS A 42 -0.60 6.33 -10.82
N GLU A 43 0.16 5.26 -10.76
CA GLU A 43 -0.37 3.89 -10.79
C GLU A 43 0.52 2.90 -10.03
N LEU A 44 -0.11 1.84 -9.53
CA LEU A 44 0.56 0.62 -9.09
C LEU A 44 0.38 -0.44 -10.18
N PRO A 45 1.46 -0.97 -10.79
CA PRO A 45 1.33 -1.95 -11.85
C PRO A 45 0.59 -3.22 -11.40
N ALA A 46 -0.28 -3.75 -12.25
CA ALA A 46 -1.01 -5.00 -11.98
C ALA A 46 -0.08 -6.22 -11.82
N THR A 47 1.06 -6.19 -12.50
CA THR A 47 2.07 -7.27 -12.51
C THR A 47 3.09 -7.16 -11.37
N LEU A 48 3.00 -6.16 -10.49
CA LEU A 48 4.02 -5.90 -9.46
C LEU A 48 4.25 -7.10 -8.53
N MET A 49 3.19 -7.86 -8.24
CA MET A 49 3.22 -9.01 -7.32
C MET A 49 3.50 -10.35 -8.00
N GLU A 50 3.67 -10.38 -9.32
CA GLU A 50 3.88 -11.63 -10.04
C GLU A 50 5.32 -12.18 -9.85
N PRO A 51 5.49 -13.51 -9.72
CA PRO A 51 4.43 -14.52 -9.66
C PRO A 51 3.85 -14.70 -8.24
N THR A 52 4.62 -14.40 -7.19
CA THR A 52 4.28 -14.73 -5.79
C THR A 52 4.89 -13.77 -4.77
N ALA A 53 5.15 -12.51 -5.16
CA ALA A 53 5.70 -11.53 -4.24
C ALA A 53 4.63 -11.03 -3.24
N LEU A 54 5.09 -10.59 -2.06
CA LEU A 54 4.26 -10.03 -1.01
C LEU A 54 4.88 -8.73 -0.50
N ILE A 55 4.06 -7.70 -0.33
CA ILE A 55 4.43 -6.45 0.37
C ILE A 55 3.52 -6.33 1.58
N LEU A 56 4.03 -6.56 2.79
CA LEU A 56 3.16 -6.62 3.97
C LEU A 56 2.54 -5.25 4.28
N SER A 57 3.36 -4.19 4.35
CA SER A 57 2.92 -2.82 4.54
C SER A 57 3.43 -1.95 3.39
N MET A 58 2.54 -1.18 2.78
CA MET A 58 2.90 -0.19 1.76
C MET A 58 2.40 1.18 2.16
N ASN A 59 3.24 2.20 2.01
CA ASN A 59 2.84 3.59 2.19
C ASN A 59 2.93 4.33 0.86
N VAL A 60 1.78 4.77 0.36
CA VAL A 60 1.62 5.56 -0.88
C VAL A 60 0.92 6.88 -0.58
N GLN A 61 1.02 7.38 0.66
CA GLN A 61 0.43 8.65 1.04
C GLN A 61 0.95 9.80 0.17
N HIS A 62 0.08 10.79 -0.09
CA HIS A 62 0.42 11.97 -0.89
C HIS A 62 1.00 11.63 -2.27
N THR A 63 0.44 10.61 -2.91
CA THR A 63 0.70 10.26 -4.31
C THR A 63 -0.49 10.63 -5.20
N LEU A 64 -0.41 10.36 -6.51
CA LEU A 64 -1.44 10.66 -7.49
C LEU A 64 -2.28 9.43 -7.88
N LEU A 65 -2.27 8.38 -7.04
CA LEU A 65 -3.02 7.15 -7.29
C LEU A 65 -4.53 7.41 -7.32
N THR A 66 -5.18 6.96 -8.40
CA THR A 66 -6.64 7.05 -8.57
C THR A 66 -7.35 5.71 -8.34
N ASN A 67 -6.62 4.60 -8.41
CA ASN A 67 -7.15 3.23 -8.35
C ASN A 67 -6.14 2.30 -7.67
N MET A 68 -6.63 1.17 -7.15
CA MET A 68 -5.82 0.09 -6.60
C MET A 68 -5.91 -1.16 -7.49
N PRO A 69 -4.79 -1.85 -7.75
CA PRO A 69 -4.80 -3.10 -8.51
C PRO A 69 -5.32 -4.28 -7.66
N GLU A 70 -5.84 -5.32 -8.33
CA GLU A 70 -6.45 -6.49 -7.67
C GLU A 70 -5.55 -7.18 -6.64
N TRP A 71 -4.24 -7.20 -6.87
CA TRP A 71 -3.31 -7.82 -5.93
C TRP A 71 -3.32 -7.17 -4.54
N VAL A 72 -3.79 -5.92 -4.39
CA VAL A 72 -3.93 -5.27 -3.07
C VAL A 72 -4.90 -6.04 -2.17
N LYS A 73 -5.83 -6.81 -2.73
CA LYS A 73 -6.78 -7.63 -1.96
C LYS A 73 -6.10 -8.84 -1.30
N THR A 74 -5.00 -9.34 -1.88
CA THR A 74 -4.42 -10.65 -1.52
C THR A 74 -2.94 -10.62 -1.15
N ASN A 75 -2.14 -9.73 -1.74
CA ASN A 75 -0.67 -9.73 -1.67
C ASN A 75 -0.09 -8.66 -0.72
N THR A 76 -0.96 -8.00 0.05
CA THR A 76 -0.56 -7.03 1.07
C THR A 76 -1.44 -7.13 2.31
N GLN A 77 -0.91 -6.69 3.44
CA GLN A 77 -1.70 -6.59 4.67
C GLN A 77 -2.35 -5.22 4.81
N VAL A 78 -1.62 -4.16 4.47
CA VAL A 78 -2.10 -2.78 4.56
C VAL A 78 -1.44 -1.87 3.52
N VAL A 79 -2.24 -0.96 2.97
CA VAL A 79 -1.82 0.13 2.08
C VAL A 79 -2.29 1.45 2.67
N TRP A 80 -1.35 2.30 3.10
CA TRP A 80 -1.65 3.66 3.55
C TRP A 80 -1.73 4.60 2.35
N ALA A 81 -2.90 5.13 2.08
CA ALA A 81 -3.21 5.89 0.86
C ALA A 81 -3.79 7.28 1.13
N TYR A 82 -3.68 7.80 2.36
CA TYR A 82 -4.12 9.15 2.70
C TYR A 82 -3.52 10.21 1.76
N GLY A 83 -4.35 11.16 1.34
CA GLY A 83 -3.94 12.23 0.44
C GLY A 83 -3.78 11.81 -1.03
N THR A 84 -4.23 10.61 -1.41
CA THR A 84 -4.33 10.19 -2.82
C THR A 84 -5.72 10.52 -3.40
N PRO A 85 -5.83 10.73 -4.72
CA PRO A 85 -7.13 10.82 -5.40
C PRO A 85 -8.06 9.62 -5.16
N PHE A 86 -7.52 8.40 -4.97
CA PHE A 86 -8.30 7.21 -4.62
C PHE A 86 -9.11 7.41 -3.34
N CYS A 87 -8.51 8.03 -2.32
CA CYS A 87 -9.17 8.34 -1.06
C CYS A 87 -10.06 9.58 -1.08
N ALA A 88 -10.17 10.29 -2.22
CA ALA A 88 -11.05 11.45 -2.35
C ALA A 88 -12.54 11.08 -2.53
N THR A 89 -12.82 9.82 -2.86
CA THR A 89 -14.17 9.29 -3.02
C THR A 89 -14.40 8.08 -2.12
N PRO A 90 -15.64 7.82 -1.66
CA PRO A 90 -15.95 6.62 -0.89
C PRO A 90 -15.55 5.34 -1.64
N MET A 91 -14.89 4.41 -0.96
CA MET A 91 -14.55 3.10 -1.53
C MET A 91 -15.82 2.32 -1.87
N THR A 92 -15.94 1.87 -3.12
CA THR A 92 -17.09 1.09 -3.61
C THR A 92 -16.87 -0.42 -3.49
N ASP A 93 -15.61 -0.87 -3.49
CA ASP A 93 -15.25 -2.28 -3.35
C ASP A 93 -14.86 -2.58 -1.89
N PRO A 94 -15.65 -3.39 -1.16
CA PRO A 94 -15.40 -3.66 0.25
C PRO A 94 -14.09 -4.44 0.49
N THR A 95 -13.58 -5.17 -0.50
CA THR A 95 -12.32 -5.93 -0.35
C THR A 95 -11.10 -5.01 -0.29
N PHE A 96 -11.18 -3.81 -0.86
CA PHE A 96 -10.15 -2.79 -0.65
C PHE A 96 -10.28 -2.13 0.72
N ALA A 97 -11.47 -2.00 1.28
CA ALA A 97 -11.67 -1.37 2.59
C ALA A 97 -10.92 -2.10 3.73
N GLU A 98 -10.74 -3.43 3.61
CA GLU A 98 -9.99 -4.23 4.59
C GLU A 98 -8.47 -4.00 4.55
N ARG A 99 -7.96 -3.44 3.45
CA ARG A 99 -6.52 -3.35 3.15
C ARG A 99 -6.03 -1.92 2.97
N VAL A 100 -6.89 -1.02 2.48
CA VAL A 100 -6.51 0.35 2.12
C VAL A 100 -7.00 1.31 3.17
N VAL A 101 -6.05 2.05 3.74
CA VAL A 101 -6.28 3.01 4.80
C VAL A 101 -6.21 4.43 4.24
N CYS A 102 -7.32 5.15 4.35
CA CYS A 102 -7.45 6.52 3.86
C CYS A 102 -7.30 7.60 4.95
N PHE A 103 -6.80 7.26 6.14
CA PHE A 103 -6.41 8.22 7.17
C PHE A 103 -4.89 8.33 7.29
N GLU A 104 -4.41 9.48 7.78
CA GLU A 104 -2.99 9.76 7.88
C GLU A 104 -2.29 8.75 8.79
N ARG A 105 -1.24 8.11 8.28
CA ARG A 105 -0.36 7.29 9.10
C ARG A 105 0.56 8.20 9.90
N LEU A 106 0.52 8.09 11.23
CA LEU A 106 1.45 8.82 12.09
C LEU A 106 2.84 8.16 12.06
N THR A 107 3.89 8.98 12.03
CA THR A 107 5.29 8.53 12.09
C THR A 107 5.53 7.66 13.33
N GLY A 108 6.09 6.46 13.14
CA GLY A 108 6.30 5.47 14.21
C GLY A 108 5.22 4.40 14.35
N GLN A 109 4.11 4.50 13.60
CA GLN A 109 3.14 3.41 13.46
C GLN A 109 3.57 2.44 12.35
N ASN A 110 4.64 1.66 12.59
CA ASN A 110 5.07 0.55 11.69
C ASN A 110 4.38 -0.77 12.01
N LEU A 111 3.44 -0.75 12.93
CA LEU A 111 2.81 -1.96 13.38
C LEU A 111 1.75 -2.33 12.36
N ILE A 112 1.85 -3.58 11.91
CA ILE A 112 0.79 -4.42 11.37
C ILE A 112 -0.42 -4.25 12.31
N LEU A 113 -1.15 -3.17 12.12
CA LEU A 113 -2.30 -2.85 12.93
C LEU A 113 -3.45 -3.61 12.31
N PRO A 114 -4.19 -4.42 13.07
CA PRO A 114 -5.32 -5.10 12.52
C PRO A 114 -6.38 -4.06 12.18
N VAL A 115 -6.52 -3.71 10.90
CA VAL A 115 -7.42 -2.66 10.40
C VAL A 115 -8.85 -2.89 10.89
N TYR A 116 -9.26 -4.15 11.04
CA TYR A 116 -10.56 -4.53 11.64
C TYR A 116 -10.79 -3.98 13.07
N LEU A 117 -9.73 -3.73 13.85
CA LEU A 117 -9.86 -3.10 15.18
C LEU A 117 -10.15 -1.61 15.08
N PHE A 118 -9.70 -0.92 14.02
CA PHE A 118 -9.99 0.50 13.84
C PHE A 118 -11.46 0.72 13.51
N ASP A 119 -12.05 -0.09 12.63
CA ASP A 119 -13.49 0.00 12.30
C ASP A 119 -14.38 -0.33 13.52
N ALA A 120 -13.92 -1.24 14.39
CA ALA A 120 -14.64 -1.59 15.62
C ALA A 120 -14.55 -0.50 16.70
N LEU A 121 -13.41 0.21 16.79
CA LEU A 121 -13.16 1.24 17.80
C LEU A 121 -13.61 2.63 17.38
N TYR A 122 -13.63 2.91 16.08
CA TYR A 122 -14.01 4.19 15.49
C TYR A 122 -15.05 4.00 14.38
N PRO A 123 -16.24 3.44 14.70
CA PRO A 123 -17.31 3.32 13.73
C PRO A 123 -17.69 4.72 13.20
N TYR A 124 -17.83 4.85 11.87
CA TYR A 124 -18.33 6.07 11.25
C TYR A 124 -19.71 6.41 11.83
N GLU A 125 -19.79 7.45 12.66
CA GLU A 125 -21.07 8.04 13.03
C GLU A 125 -21.68 8.69 11.79
N LYS A 126 -22.92 8.29 11.47
CA LYS A 126 -23.70 8.82 10.35
C LYS A 126 -24.20 10.23 10.62
#